data_AF-A0AAW7KXW3-F1
#
_entry.id   AF-A0AAW7KXW3-F1
#
_cell.length_a   1.000
_cell.length_b   1.000
_cell.length_c   1.000
_cell.angle_alpha   90.00
_cell.angle_beta   90.00
_cell.angle_gamma   90.00
#
_symmetry.space_group_name_H-M   'P 1'
#
loop_
_entity.id
_entity.type
_entity.pdbx_description
1 polymer ?
#
loop_
_entity_poly.entity_id
_entity_poly.type
_entity_poly.pdbx_seq_one_letter_code
_entity_poly.pdbx_strand_id
1 'polypeptide(L)'
;MKFSHHSEFNDPFDCKTVYDIEKSIAYLKSRPDLFKEAGRRLKLSPAQRLSKRKQMEHGIKRSLKSGEFRDGVIGEVGICCLTKKPDNILMWSHYAENHEGFVVEFTVDDSPQNIYMNNVEELLFGWDVEYTKDMPIITAGERGFNAVKDVFLMKSPDWSYEAEYRVLSMKKVQGFMLLTRSEFLRS
;
A
#
# COMPACT_ATOMS: atom_id res chain seq x y z
N MET A 1 -10.57 -7.12 13.27
CA MET A 1 -10.42 -6.44 11.97
C MET A 1 -9.57 -7.29 11.04
N LYS A 2 -10.00 -7.58 9.80
CA LYS A 2 -9.23 -8.40 8.84
C LYS A 2 -8.32 -7.51 7.99
N PHE A 3 -7.05 -7.86 7.91
CA PHE A 3 -6.12 -7.33 6.91
C PHE A 3 -5.88 -8.41 5.85
N SER A 4 -5.89 -8.01 4.59
CA SER A 4 -5.68 -8.92 3.45
C SER A 4 -4.45 -8.46 2.67
N HIS A 5 -3.80 -9.42 2.03
CA HIS A 5 -2.75 -9.12 1.07
C HIS A 5 -3.39 -8.67 -0.24
N HIS A 6 -2.78 -7.71 -0.96
CA HIS A 6 -3.36 -7.14 -2.18
C HIS A 6 -3.67 -8.19 -3.26
N SER A 7 -2.99 -9.34 -3.26
CA SER A 7 -3.27 -10.44 -4.19
C SER A 7 -4.61 -11.14 -3.96
N GLU A 8 -5.29 -10.90 -2.84
CA GLU A 8 -6.63 -11.44 -2.55
C GLU A 8 -7.76 -10.57 -3.12
N PHE A 9 -7.44 -9.40 -3.68
CA PHE A 9 -8.45 -8.47 -4.16
C PHE A 9 -9.12 -8.97 -5.44
N ASN A 10 -10.43 -8.72 -5.52
CA ASN A 10 -11.26 -9.07 -6.67
C ASN A 10 -11.03 -8.15 -7.87
N ASP A 11 -10.61 -6.90 -7.66
CA ASP A 11 -10.20 -5.98 -8.71
C ASP A 11 -8.74 -6.26 -9.12
N PRO A 12 -8.49 -6.75 -10.34
CA PRO A 12 -7.14 -7.05 -10.80
C PRO A 12 -6.30 -5.78 -11.05
N PHE A 13 -6.88 -4.58 -11.03
CA PHE A 13 -6.16 -3.31 -11.19
C PHE A 13 -5.91 -2.58 -9.87
N ASP A 14 -6.47 -3.10 -8.77
CA ASP A 14 -6.28 -2.52 -7.45
C ASP A 14 -4.84 -2.69 -6.99
N CYS A 15 -4.34 -1.64 -6.33
CA CYS A 15 -2.93 -1.49 -5.97
C CYS A 15 -1.93 -1.66 -7.13
N LYS A 16 -2.35 -1.49 -8.40
CA LYS A 16 -1.42 -1.47 -9.53
C LYS A 16 -0.96 -0.06 -9.86
N THR A 17 0.35 0.13 -9.85
CA THR A 17 1.00 1.38 -10.25
C THR A 17 2.04 1.15 -11.32
N VAL A 18 2.33 2.22 -12.08
CA VAL A 18 3.40 2.27 -13.09
C VAL A 18 4.49 3.20 -12.57
N TYR A 19 5.75 2.82 -12.75
CA TYR A 19 6.87 3.67 -12.38
C TYR A 19 7.37 4.52 -13.55
N ASP A 20 7.62 5.80 -13.30
CA ASP A 20 8.47 6.62 -14.17
C ASP A 20 9.91 6.13 -14.03
N ILE A 21 10.32 5.24 -14.94
CA ILE A 21 11.61 4.56 -14.88
C ILE A 21 12.77 5.57 -14.94
N GLU A 22 12.65 6.62 -15.73
CA GLU A 22 13.74 7.58 -15.92
C GLU A 22 13.95 8.41 -14.67
N LYS A 23 12.88 8.99 -14.11
CA LYS A 23 12.95 9.74 -12.84
C LYS A 23 13.38 8.85 -11.69
N SER A 24 12.88 7.61 -11.64
CA SER A 24 13.25 6.63 -10.61
C SER A 24 14.76 6.35 -10.62
N ILE A 25 15.34 6.09 -11.79
CA ILE A 25 16.77 5.85 -11.93
C ILE A 25 17.58 7.12 -11.65
N ALA A 26 17.10 8.30 -12.06
CA ALA A 26 17.75 9.57 -11.74
C ALA A 26 17.80 9.82 -10.23
N TYR A 27 16.70 9.58 -9.50
CA TYR A 27 16.65 9.67 -8.05
C TYR A 27 17.62 8.70 -7.38
N LEU A 28 17.66 7.44 -7.80
CA LEU A 28 18.60 6.47 -7.24
C LEU A 28 20.04 6.91 -7.44
N LYS A 29 20.38 7.44 -8.63
CA LYS A 29 21.73 7.97 -8.92
C LYS A 29 22.12 9.15 -8.04
N SER A 30 21.16 10.00 -7.65
CA SER A 30 21.42 11.11 -6.72
C SER A 30 21.63 10.67 -5.28
N ARG A 31 21.35 9.38 -4.97
CA ARG A 31 21.47 8.75 -3.64
C ARG A 31 22.55 7.66 -3.60
N PRO A 32 23.84 8.03 -3.67
CA PRO A 32 24.95 7.06 -3.63
C PRO A 32 25.02 6.28 -2.31
N ASP A 33 24.43 6.80 -1.25
CA ASP A 33 24.27 6.14 0.04
C ASP A 33 23.44 4.85 -0.06
N LEU A 34 22.35 4.86 -0.85
CA LEU A 34 21.51 3.68 -1.05
C LEU A 34 22.28 2.54 -1.73
N PHE A 35 23.10 2.86 -2.75
CA PHE A 35 23.97 1.87 -3.38
C PHE A 35 25.04 1.33 -2.43
N LYS A 36 25.58 2.19 -1.56
CA LYS A 36 26.57 1.79 -0.54
C LYS A 36 25.94 0.85 0.48
N GLU A 37 24.72 1.13 0.91
CA GLU A 37 23.95 0.31 1.84
C GLU A 37 23.56 -1.04 1.23
N ALA A 38 23.00 -1.05 0.02
CA ALA A 38 22.70 -2.28 -0.71
C ALA A 38 23.95 -3.15 -0.89
N GLY A 39 25.08 -2.54 -1.26
CA GLY A 39 26.36 -3.23 -1.35
C GLY A 39 26.87 -3.80 -0.03
N ARG A 40 26.59 -3.15 1.11
CA ARG A 40 26.89 -3.69 2.45
C ARG A 40 25.99 -4.89 2.77
N ARG A 41 24.69 -4.81 2.50
CA ARG A 41 23.73 -5.91 2.73
C ARG A 41 24.09 -7.16 1.92
N LEU A 42 24.59 -6.96 0.70
CA LEU A 42 25.10 -8.02 -0.17
C LEU A 42 26.55 -8.46 0.15
N LYS A 43 27.15 -7.96 1.23
CA LYS A 43 28.52 -8.26 1.68
C LYS A 43 29.60 -8.03 0.60
N LEU A 44 29.41 -7.05 -0.29
CA LEU A 44 30.37 -6.71 -1.34
C LEU A 44 31.49 -5.82 -0.83
N SER A 45 32.72 -6.05 -1.29
CA SER A 45 33.86 -5.18 -1.03
C SER A 45 33.73 -3.82 -1.76
N PRO A 46 34.46 -2.77 -1.36
CA PRO A 46 34.41 -1.47 -2.05
C PRO A 46 34.70 -1.57 -3.56
N ALA A 47 35.69 -2.37 -3.96
CA ALA A 47 36.02 -2.60 -5.37
C ALA A 47 34.90 -3.32 -6.13
N GLN A 48 34.28 -4.34 -5.51
CA GLN A 48 33.14 -5.05 -6.09
C GLN A 48 31.90 -4.17 -6.22
N ARG A 49 31.67 -3.23 -5.29
CA ARG A 49 30.55 -2.27 -5.40
C ARG A 49 30.72 -1.36 -6.61
N LEU A 50 31.95 -0.90 -6.88
CA LEU A 50 32.23 -0.06 -8.03
C LEU A 50 32.02 -0.82 -9.35
N SER A 51 32.54 -2.05 -9.45
CA SER A 51 32.41 -2.86 -10.67
C SER A 51 30.98 -3.31 -10.94
N LYS A 52 30.19 -3.60 -9.89
CA LYS A 52 28.79 -4.05 -10.03
C LYS A 52 27.78 -2.91 -10.16
N ARG A 53 28.18 -1.64 -10.08
CA ARG A 53 27.25 -0.49 -10.07
C ARG A 53 26.32 -0.48 -11.29
N LYS A 54 26.87 -0.63 -12.50
CA LYS A 54 26.07 -0.68 -13.74
C LYS A 54 25.11 -1.88 -13.77
N GLN A 55 25.56 -3.04 -13.27
CA GLN A 55 24.72 -4.23 -13.19
C GLN A 55 23.55 -4.03 -12.23
N MET A 56 23.79 -3.41 -11.07
CA MET A 56 22.75 -3.06 -10.10
C MET A 56 21.74 -2.08 -10.70
N GLU A 57 22.20 -1.03 -11.38
CA GLU A 57 21.32 -0.09 -12.06
C GLU A 57 20.42 -0.78 -13.09
N HIS A 58 20.99 -1.68 -13.90
CA HIS A 58 20.23 -2.44 -14.89
C HIS A 58 19.23 -3.41 -14.23
N GLY A 59 19.60 -4.00 -13.09
CA GLY A 59 18.71 -4.83 -12.28
C GLY A 59 17.51 -4.04 -11.75
N ILE A 60 17.75 -2.85 -11.19
CA ILE A 60 16.66 -1.99 -10.69
C ILE A 60 15.76 -1.52 -11.83
N LYS A 61 16.34 -1.13 -12.98
CA LYS A 61 15.56 -0.75 -14.16
C LYS A 61 14.66 -1.90 -14.62
N ARG A 62 15.16 -3.13 -14.57
CA ARG A 62 14.39 -4.33 -14.90
C ARG A 62 13.26 -4.56 -13.91
N SER A 63 13.52 -4.51 -12.59
CA SER A 63 12.50 -4.76 -11.57
C SER A 63 11.39 -3.70 -11.55
N LEU A 64 11.73 -2.44 -11.84
CA LEU A 64 10.73 -1.38 -12.05
C LEU A 64 9.84 -1.66 -13.26
N LYS A 65 10.44 -2.16 -14.37
CA LYS A 65 9.71 -2.46 -15.61
C LYS A 65 8.85 -3.71 -15.51
N SER A 66 9.32 -4.75 -14.82
CA SER A 66 8.59 -6.02 -14.67
C SER A 66 7.48 -5.95 -13.61
N GLY A 67 7.51 -4.94 -12.74
CA GLY A 67 6.59 -4.83 -11.60
C GLY A 67 7.09 -5.53 -10.35
N GLU A 68 8.19 -6.28 -10.39
CA GLU A 68 8.79 -6.92 -9.21
C GLU A 68 9.08 -5.93 -8.08
N PHE A 69 9.51 -4.71 -8.43
CA PHE A 69 9.73 -3.67 -7.42
C PHE A 69 8.42 -3.26 -6.74
N ARG A 70 7.34 -3.09 -7.52
CA ARG A 70 6.00 -2.80 -7.00
C ARG A 70 5.56 -3.91 -6.05
N ASP A 71 5.60 -5.15 -6.52
CA ASP A 71 5.08 -6.30 -5.78
C ASP A 71 5.83 -6.51 -4.46
N GLY A 72 7.14 -6.24 -4.43
CA GLY A 72 7.92 -6.25 -3.20
C GLY A 72 7.60 -5.10 -2.23
N VAL A 73 7.08 -3.96 -2.71
CA VAL A 73 6.66 -2.85 -1.84
C VAL A 73 5.26 -3.10 -1.29
N ILE A 74 4.33 -3.49 -2.16
CA ILE A 74 2.91 -3.67 -1.81
C ILE A 74 2.70 -4.92 -0.98
N GLY A 75 3.49 -5.98 -1.22
CA GLY A 75 3.40 -7.22 -0.48
C GLY A 75 3.79 -7.13 1.00
N GLU A 76 4.40 -6.02 1.42
CA GLU A 76 4.74 -5.76 2.83
C GLU A 76 3.63 -4.98 3.57
N VAL A 77 2.52 -4.67 2.88
CA VAL A 77 1.41 -3.89 3.45
C VAL A 77 0.15 -4.73 3.49
N GLY A 78 -0.42 -4.88 4.68
CA GLY A 78 -1.76 -5.41 4.86
C GLY A 78 -2.79 -4.31 4.74
N ILE A 79 -3.91 -4.63 4.09
CA ILE A 79 -4.97 -3.67 3.80
C ILE A 79 -6.27 -4.18 4.42
N CYS A 80 -6.88 -3.37 5.28
CA CYS A 80 -8.24 -3.58 5.75
C CYS A 80 -9.18 -2.67 4.98
N CYS A 81 -10.10 -3.28 4.23
CA CYS A 81 -11.10 -2.60 3.41
C CYS A 81 -12.42 -2.49 4.19
N LEU A 82 -12.90 -1.27 4.39
CA LEU A 82 -14.18 -0.94 5.04
C LEU A 82 -15.07 -0.19 4.05
N THR A 83 -16.37 -0.10 4.32
CA THR A 83 -17.33 0.65 3.50
C THR A 83 -18.07 1.69 4.32
N LYS A 84 -18.32 2.85 3.72
CA LYS A 84 -19.24 3.87 4.26
C LYS A 84 -20.70 3.63 3.88
N LYS A 85 -21.00 2.58 3.10
CA LYS A 85 -22.34 2.25 2.60
C LYS A 85 -22.74 0.84 3.04
N PRO A 86 -23.20 0.68 4.29
CA PRO A 86 -23.52 -0.64 4.85
C PRO A 86 -24.75 -1.30 4.19
N ASP A 87 -25.53 -0.57 3.40
CA ASP A 87 -26.77 -0.99 2.75
C ASP A 87 -26.64 -1.17 1.22
N ASN A 88 -25.43 -1.08 0.66
CA ASN A 88 -25.21 -1.23 -0.77
C ASN A 88 -25.43 -2.68 -1.25
N ILE A 89 -26.46 -2.91 -2.06
CA ILE A 89 -26.83 -4.24 -2.55
C ILE A 89 -25.67 -4.99 -3.25
N LEU A 90 -24.84 -4.31 -4.04
CA LEU A 90 -23.70 -4.95 -4.72
C LEU A 90 -22.63 -5.40 -3.72
N MET A 91 -22.40 -4.62 -2.65
CA MET A 91 -21.50 -5.02 -1.57
C MET A 91 -21.98 -6.30 -0.90
N TRP A 92 -23.29 -6.39 -0.62
CA TRP A 92 -23.90 -7.58 -0.04
C TRP A 92 -23.82 -8.80 -0.96
N SER A 93 -23.96 -8.62 -2.28
CA SER A 93 -23.77 -9.71 -3.25
C SER A 93 -22.33 -10.22 -3.29
N HIS A 94 -21.34 -9.32 -3.22
CA HIS A 94 -19.93 -9.67 -3.37
C HIS A 94 -19.28 -10.18 -2.09
N TYR A 95 -19.66 -9.62 -0.93
CA TYR A 95 -18.89 -9.79 0.31
C TYR A 95 -19.69 -10.40 1.47
N ALA A 96 -20.99 -10.64 1.31
CA ALA A 96 -21.86 -11.11 2.40
C ALA A 96 -22.74 -12.31 1.99
N GLU A 97 -22.11 -13.47 1.73
CA GLU A 97 -22.75 -14.77 1.42
C GLU A 97 -24.08 -14.68 0.64
N ASN A 98 -24.13 -13.83 -0.40
CA ASN A 98 -25.35 -13.49 -1.15
C ASN A 98 -26.48 -12.85 -0.30
N HIS A 99 -26.22 -11.71 0.32
CA HIS A 99 -27.17 -10.91 1.11
C HIS A 99 -27.51 -11.47 2.51
N GLU A 100 -26.64 -12.30 3.08
CA GLU A 100 -26.80 -12.86 4.42
C GLU A 100 -25.69 -12.38 5.37
N GLY A 101 -26.03 -12.21 6.65
CA GLY A 101 -25.07 -11.84 7.70
C GLY A 101 -25.42 -10.56 8.44
N PHE A 102 -24.40 -9.88 8.96
CA PHE A 102 -24.52 -8.64 9.74
C PHE A 102 -23.35 -7.71 9.44
N VAL A 103 -23.53 -6.42 9.73
CA VAL A 103 -22.49 -5.40 9.62
C VAL A 103 -22.01 -5.01 11.01
N VAL A 104 -20.70 -4.78 11.11
CA VAL A 104 -20.08 -4.17 12.29
C VAL A 104 -19.67 -2.76 11.91
N GLU A 105 -20.26 -1.77 12.58
CA GLU A 105 -19.90 -0.38 12.41
C GLU A 105 -18.66 -0.04 13.25
N PHE A 106 -17.80 0.82 12.69
CA PHE A 106 -16.61 1.33 13.35
C PHE A 106 -16.68 2.84 13.40
N THR A 107 -16.48 3.41 14.59
CA THR A 107 -16.23 4.84 14.75
C THR A 107 -14.73 5.09 14.62
N VAL A 108 -14.35 6.00 13.72
CA VAL A 108 -12.96 6.43 13.55
C VAL A 108 -12.81 7.83 14.16
N ASP A 109 -11.78 8.00 15.00
CA ASP A 109 -11.41 9.31 15.53
C ASP A 109 -10.47 10.01 14.55
N ASP A 110 -11.05 10.91 13.75
CA ASP A 110 -10.37 11.71 12.72
C ASP A 110 -9.59 12.92 13.30
N SER A 111 -9.30 12.94 14.60
CA SER A 111 -8.53 14.04 15.19
C SER A 111 -7.14 14.16 14.53
N PRO A 112 -6.67 15.40 14.22
CA PRO A 112 -5.40 15.61 13.51
C PRO A 112 -4.18 14.99 14.21
N GLN A 113 -4.22 14.82 15.53
CA GLN A 113 -3.14 14.17 16.27
C GLN A 113 -2.99 12.68 15.91
N ASN A 114 -4.06 11.99 15.53
CA ASN A 114 -4.02 10.61 15.05
C ASN A 114 -3.56 10.52 13.58
N ILE A 115 -3.83 11.56 12.78
CA ILE A 115 -3.45 11.64 11.35
C ILE A 115 -1.93 11.92 11.19
N TYR A 116 -1.32 12.61 12.15
CA TYR A 116 0.09 13.03 12.11
C TYR A 116 0.93 12.44 13.27
N MET A 117 0.95 11.12 13.44
CA MET A 117 1.94 10.51 14.34
C MET A 117 3.17 10.03 13.56
N ASN A 118 4.28 10.71 13.82
CA ASN A 118 5.61 10.57 13.22
C ASN A 118 6.31 9.20 13.39
N ASN A 119 5.59 8.14 13.75
CA ASN A 119 6.12 6.79 13.90
C ASN A 119 5.35 5.82 12.99
N VAL A 120 5.90 5.64 11.78
CA VAL A 120 5.45 4.75 10.70
C VAL A 120 5.47 3.25 11.09
N GLU A 121 5.80 2.92 12.34
CA GLU A 121 6.14 1.56 12.73
C GLU A 121 4.94 0.69 13.10
N GLU A 122 3.75 1.22 13.37
CA GLU A 122 2.73 0.41 14.08
C GLU A 122 1.39 0.22 13.35
N LEU A 123 0.77 1.26 12.82
CA LEU A 123 -0.51 1.22 12.08
C LEU A 123 -0.58 2.48 11.21
N LEU A 124 -0.94 2.35 9.94
CA LEU A 124 -1.20 3.49 9.07
C LEU A 124 -2.71 3.75 9.11
N PHE A 125 -3.10 4.85 9.76
CA PHE A 125 -4.49 5.26 10.00
C PHE A 125 -5.30 5.34 8.71
N GLY A 126 -6.62 5.13 8.78
CA GLY A 126 -7.39 4.91 7.57
C GLY A 126 -7.60 6.14 6.67
N TRP A 127 -7.88 5.89 5.40
CA TRP A 127 -8.19 6.93 4.40
C TRP A 127 -9.27 6.50 3.44
N ASP A 128 -9.97 7.48 2.90
CA ASP A 128 -10.84 7.30 1.75
C ASP A 128 -10.07 6.85 0.51
N VAL A 129 -10.64 5.89 -0.21
CA VAL A 129 -10.18 5.54 -1.56
C VAL A 129 -10.68 6.59 -2.54
N GLU A 130 -9.76 7.11 -3.34
CA GLU A 130 -10.07 7.99 -4.46
C GLU A 130 -10.31 7.17 -5.73
N TYR A 131 -11.36 7.55 -6.45
CA TYR A 131 -11.77 6.85 -7.66
C TYR A 131 -11.36 7.64 -8.89
N THR A 132 -10.45 7.09 -9.68
CA THR A 132 -9.87 7.78 -10.85
C THR A 132 -9.76 6.84 -12.05
N LYS A 133 -10.00 7.38 -13.25
CA LYS A 133 -9.81 6.65 -14.51
C LYS A 133 -8.33 6.52 -14.88
N ASP A 134 -7.52 7.45 -14.40
CA ASP A 134 -6.11 7.53 -14.75
C ASP A 134 -5.27 6.75 -13.76
N MET A 135 -4.49 5.78 -14.26
CA MET A 135 -3.55 5.01 -13.45
C MET A 135 -2.38 5.91 -13.02
N PRO A 136 -2.03 5.95 -11.72
CA PRO A 136 -0.96 6.81 -11.25
C PRO A 136 0.41 6.36 -11.76
N ILE A 137 1.24 7.35 -12.11
CA ILE A 137 2.64 7.17 -12.48
C ILE A 137 3.51 7.70 -11.34
N ILE A 138 4.21 6.79 -10.67
CA ILE A 138 4.97 7.10 -9.45
C ILE A 138 6.48 7.09 -9.71
N THR A 139 7.23 7.87 -8.94
CA THR A 139 8.70 7.82 -8.97
C THR A 139 9.21 6.96 -7.83
N ALA A 140 10.05 5.96 -8.13
CA ALA A 140 10.64 5.13 -7.09
C ALA A 140 11.52 5.98 -6.18
N GLY A 141 11.20 5.96 -4.88
CA GLY A 141 11.87 6.78 -3.87
C GLY A 141 11.19 8.10 -3.57
N GLU A 142 10.07 8.41 -4.22
CA GLU A 142 9.09 9.36 -3.71
C GLU A 142 8.62 8.92 -2.32
N ARG A 143 8.47 9.88 -1.40
CA ARG A 143 8.14 9.64 0.00
C ARG A 143 6.99 10.53 0.41
N GLY A 144 6.31 10.10 1.47
CA GLY A 144 5.19 10.84 2.04
C GLY A 144 3.85 10.31 1.56
N PHE A 145 2.81 11.06 1.89
CA PHE A 145 1.43 10.61 1.75
C PHE A 145 1.02 10.35 0.29
N ASN A 146 1.48 11.17 -0.67
CA ASN A 146 1.12 10.98 -2.08
C ASN A 146 1.58 9.62 -2.62
N ALA A 147 2.78 9.16 -2.26
CA ALA A 147 3.25 7.84 -2.67
C ALA A 147 2.41 6.70 -2.07
N VAL A 148 1.89 6.87 -0.85
CA VAL A 148 0.97 5.91 -0.22
C VAL A 148 -0.38 5.96 -0.94
N LYS A 149 -0.92 7.15 -1.15
CA LYS A 149 -2.20 7.38 -1.80
C LYS A 149 -2.25 6.77 -3.20
N ASP A 150 -1.26 7.09 -4.03
CA ASP A 150 -1.19 6.64 -5.42
C ASP A 150 -1.09 5.10 -5.52
N VAL A 151 -0.57 4.43 -4.49
CA VAL A 151 -0.40 2.98 -4.49
C VAL A 151 -1.59 2.25 -3.85
N PHE A 152 -2.10 2.75 -2.74
CA PHE A 152 -3.03 2.00 -1.89
C PHE A 152 -4.43 2.59 -1.83
N LEU A 153 -4.62 3.85 -2.25
CA LEU A 153 -5.88 4.59 -2.08
C LEU A 153 -6.45 5.07 -3.42
N MET A 154 -6.08 4.45 -4.53
CA MET A 154 -6.66 4.74 -5.85
C MET A 154 -7.29 3.48 -6.45
N LYS A 155 -8.49 3.63 -7.00
CA LYS A 155 -9.25 2.53 -7.62
C LYS A 155 -10.03 2.99 -8.84
N SER A 156 -10.44 2.07 -9.72
CA SER A 156 -11.29 2.41 -10.87
C SER A 156 -12.64 2.97 -10.41
N PRO A 157 -13.23 3.97 -11.10
CA PRO A 157 -14.57 4.47 -10.81
C PRO A 157 -15.66 3.41 -10.92
N ASP A 158 -15.42 2.30 -11.63
CA ASP A 158 -16.35 1.18 -11.69
C ASP A 158 -16.64 0.59 -10.30
N TRP A 159 -15.73 0.75 -9.35
CA TRP A 159 -15.85 0.29 -7.97
C TRP A 159 -16.28 1.40 -6.99
N SER A 160 -16.67 2.58 -7.47
CA SER A 160 -17.02 3.71 -6.58
C SER A 160 -18.27 3.47 -5.73
N TYR A 161 -19.04 2.44 -6.05
CA TYR A 161 -20.19 2.03 -5.26
C TYR A 161 -19.78 1.46 -3.89
N GLU A 162 -18.55 0.96 -3.75
CA GLU A 162 -18.03 0.41 -2.50
C GLU A 162 -17.84 1.47 -1.42
N ALA A 163 -17.64 2.74 -1.82
CA ALA A 163 -17.36 3.87 -0.91
C ALA A 163 -16.30 3.48 0.14
N GLU A 164 -15.16 3.01 -0.37
CA GLU A 164 -14.18 2.26 0.38
C GLU A 164 -13.33 3.17 1.27
N TYR A 165 -13.11 2.72 2.50
CA TYR A 165 -12.20 3.32 3.47
C TYR A 165 -11.16 2.28 3.88
N ARG A 166 -9.87 2.57 3.71
CA ARG A 166 -8.78 1.60 3.91
C ARG A 166 -7.96 1.93 5.13
N VAL A 167 -7.70 0.93 5.97
CA VAL A 167 -6.65 0.98 7.01
C VAL A 167 -5.45 0.18 6.54
N LEU A 168 -4.25 0.76 6.61
CA LEU A 168 -3.03 0.12 6.14
C LEU A 168 -2.17 -0.36 7.32
N SER A 169 -1.44 -1.46 7.17
CA SER A 169 -0.56 -1.97 8.23
C SER A 169 0.75 -2.53 7.67
N MET A 170 1.86 -2.06 8.24
CA MET A 170 3.20 -2.62 7.97
C MET A 170 3.53 -3.80 8.91
N LYS A 171 2.79 -3.98 10.01
CA LYS A 171 3.02 -5.07 10.99
C LYS A 171 2.27 -6.36 10.64
N LYS A 172 1.12 -6.23 9.97
CA LYS A 172 0.22 -7.34 9.68
C LYS A 172 -0.22 -7.31 8.23
N VAL A 173 0.53 -8.02 7.40
CA VAL A 173 0.27 -8.17 5.97
C VAL A 173 -1.02 -8.96 5.69
N GLN A 174 -1.29 -9.99 6.49
CA GLN A 174 -2.48 -10.84 6.33
C GLN A 174 -3.00 -11.33 7.67
N GLY A 175 -4.33 -11.51 7.76
CA GLY A 175 -5.01 -12.12 8.89
C GLY A 175 -5.74 -11.12 9.79
N PHE A 176 -6.14 -11.58 10.97
CA PHE A 176 -6.99 -10.78 11.86
C PHE A 176 -6.18 -10.03 12.91
N MET A 177 -6.40 -8.73 13.01
CA MET A 177 -6.07 -7.94 14.20
C MET A 177 -7.20 -8.10 15.22
N LEU A 178 -6.85 -8.61 16.40
CA LEU A 178 -7.77 -8.74 17.52
C LEU A 178 -7.90 -7.38 18.20
N LEU A 179 -9.14 -6.95 18.38
CA LEU A 179 -9.47 -5.79 19.20
C LEU A 179 -9.88 -6.32 20.57
N THR A 180 -9.36 -5.71 21.63
CA THR A 180 -9.84 -5.96 22.98
C THR A 180 -11.27 -5.47 23.13
N ARG A 181 -12.01 -6.06 24.08
CA ARG A 181 -13.38 -5.62 24.39
C ARG A 181 -13.45 -4.13 24.72
N SER A 182 -12.45 -3.60 25.43
CA SER A 182 -12.37 -2.17 25.78
C SER A 182 -12.14 -1.26 24.57
N GLU A 183 -11.39 -1.73 23.57
CA GLU A 183 -11.19 -0.97 22.32
C GLU A 183 -12.45 -1.00 21.45
N PHE A 184 -13.16 -2.13 21.42
CA PHE A 184 -14.39 -2.28 20.63
C PHE A 184 -15.58 -1.48 21.18
N LEU A 185 -15.69 -1.35 22.51
CA LEU A 185 -16.82 -0.69 23.17
C LEU A 185 -16.57 0.79 23.52
N ARG A 186 -15.44 1.36 23.07
CA ARG A 186 -15.15 2.78 23.29
C ARG A 186 -16.10 3.58 22.39
N SER A 187 -17.11 4.19 23.00
CA SER A 187 -18.07 5.11 22.38
C SER A 187 -17.70 6.54 22.67
#